data_AF-A0A2Z2KBR9-F1
#
_entry.id   AF-A0A2Z2KBR9-F1
#
_cell.length_a   1.000
_cell.length_b   1.000
_cell.length_c   1.000
_cell.angle_alpha   90.00
_cell.angle_beta   90.00
_cell.angle_gamma   90.00
#
_symmetry.space_group_name_H-M   'P 1'
#
loop_
_entity.id
_entity.type
_entity.pdbx_description
1 polymer ?
#
loop_
_entity_poly.entity_id
_entity_poly.type
_entity_poly.pdbx_seq_one_letter_code
_entity_poly.pdbx_strand_id
1 'polypeptide(L)' 'MVLKAHFQPIFVGLYCEDEIRAHRLLARGWSAQAVEDHRNFNRWLLQNADTAFTPPMPLIDTSVAAPDEVAM' A
#
# COMPACT_ATOMS: atom_id res chain seq x y z
N MET A 1 -9.44 -10.51 32.03
CA MET A 1 -8.28 -10.01 31.27
C MET A 1 -8.76 -9.61 29.88
N VAL A 2 -8.75 -8.33 29.54
CA VAL A 2 -9.30 -7.82 28.27
C VAL A 2 -8.17 -7.82 27.23
N LEU A 3 -8.13 -8.83 26.37
CA LEU A 3 -7.10 -9.02 25.33
C LEU A 3 -6.88 -7.76 24.46
N LYS A 4 -7.91 -6.92 24.25
CA LYS A 4 -7.83 -5.68 23.48
C LYS A 4 -6.77 -4.67 23.96
N ALA A 5 -6.40 -4.69 25.24
CA ALA A 5 -5.42 -3.74 25.77
C ALA A 5 -3.97 -4.04 25.34
N HIS A 6 -3.70 -5.21 24.75
CA HIS A 6 -2.36 -5.65 24.36
C HIS A 6 -2.13 -5.72 22.84
N PHE A 7 -3.15 -5.39 22.02
CA PHE A 7 -3.03 -5.38 20.57
C PHE A 7 -3.17 -3.96 20.04
N GLN A 8 -2.11 -3.46 19.41
CA GLN A 8 -2.15 -2.22 18.64
C GLN A 8 -2.17 -2.58 17.15
N PRO A 9 -3.27 -2.28 16.42
CA PRO A 9 -3.28 -2.48 14.98
C PRO A 9 -2.33 -1.49 14.32
N ILE A 10 -1.53 -1.98 13.38
CA ILE A 10 -0.70 -1.16 12.51
C ILE A 10 -1.17 -1.35 11.07
N PHE A 11 -1.14 -0.26 10.31
CA PHE A 11 -1.29 -0.32 8.86
C PHE A 11 0.11 -0.37 8.25
N VAL A 12 0.28 -1.12 7.18
CA VAL A 12 1.51 -1.17 6.38
C VAL A 12 1.10 -0.92 4.93
N GLY A 13 1.74 0.06 4.29
CA GLY A 13 1.50 0.37 2.88
C GLY A 13 2.50 -0.37 2.00
N LEU A 14 2.01 -1.31 1.18
CA LEU A 14 2.80 -1.89 0.10
C LEU A 14 2.54 -1.12 -1.17
N TYR A 15 3.59 -0.58 -1.78
CA TYR A 15 3.46 0.17 -3.02
C TYR A 15 4.49 -0.32 -4.06
N CYS A 16 4.24 0.01 -5.31
CA CYS A 16 5.19 -0.17 -6.41
C CYS A 16 5.04 1.01 -7.37
N GLU A 17 5.96 1.15 -8.32
CA GLU A 17 5.87 2.14 -9.40
C GLU A 17 4.51 2.10 -10.12
N ASP A 18 4.06 3.26 -10.57
CA ASP A 18 2.75 3.43 -11.18
C ASP A 18 2.57 2.57 -12.43
N GLU A 19 3.62 2.44 -13.24
CA GLU A 19 3.67 1.67 -14.47
C GLU A 19 3.46 0.18 -14.19
N ILE A 20 4.15 -0.35 -13.17
CA ILE A 20 4.05 -1.74 -12.73
C ILE A 20 2.62 -2.02 -12.24
N ARG A 21 2.08 -1.12 -11.42
CA ARG A 21 0.72 -1.25 -10.89
C ARG A 21 -0.33 -1.20 -11.99
N ALA A 22 -0.23 -0.22 -12.89
CA ALA A 22 -1.15 -0.05 -14.01
C ALA A 22 -1.16 -1.30 -14.90
N HIS A 23 0.02 -1.82 -15.26
CA HIS A 23 0.13 -3.06 -16.02
C HIS A 23 -0.56 -4.24 -15.33
N ARG A 24 -0.33 -4.43 -14.02
CA ARG A 24 -0.94 -5.52 -13.23
C ARG A 24 -2.46 -5.38 -13.11
N LEU A 25 -2.98 -4.15 -12.92
CA LEU A 25 -4.42 -3.89 -12.80
C LEU A 25 -5.13 -4.10 -14.14
N LEU A 26 -4.57 -3.58 -15.24
CA LEU A 26 -5.12 -3.76 -16.58
C LEU A 26 -5.15 -5.25 -16.97
N ALA A 27 -4.09 -6.00 -16.67
CA ALA A 27 -4.05 -7.45 -16.92
C ALA A 27 -5.13 -8.24 -16.13
N ARG A 28 -5.65 -7.66 -15.05
CA ARG A 28 -6.75 -8.22 -14.24
C ARG A 28 -8.14 -7.71 -14.69
N GLY A 29 -8.22 -6.98 -15.80
CA GLY A 29 -9.49 -6.48 -16.35
C GLY A 29 -10.02 -5.21 -15.68
N TRP A 30 -9.18 -4.47 -14.95
CA TRP A 30 -9.59 -3.20 -14.36
C TRP A 30 -9.78 -2.12 -15.43
N SER A 31 -10.73 -1.22 -15.20
CA SER A 31 -10.96 -0.09 -16.12
C SER A 31 -9.85 0.95 -16.01
N ALA A 32 -9.64 1.72 -17.09
CA ALA A 32 -8.68 2.83 -17.08
C ALA A 32 -8.96 3.85 -15.97
N GLN A 33 -10.24 4.12 -15.69
CA GLN A 33 -10.64 5.00 -14.59
C GLN A 33 -10.19 4.44 -13.23
N ALA A 34 -10.45 3.15 -12.97
CA ALA A 34 -10.08 2.54 -11.70
C ALA A 34 -8.55 2.48 -11.51
N VAL A 35 -7.79 2.33 -12.60
CA VAL A 35 -6.31 2.45 -12.59
C VAL A 35 -5.87 3.86 -12.19
N GLU A 36 -6.50 4.90 -12.74
CA GLU A 36 -6.16 6.28 -12.40
C GLU A 36 -6.59 6.64 -10.96
N ASP A 37 -7.72 6.12 -10.49
CA ASP A 37 -8.13 6.27 -9.08
C ASP A 37 -7.08 5.65 -8.15
N HIS A 38 -6.56 4.46 -8.50
CA HIS A 38 -5.47 3.82 -7.75
C HIS A 38 -4.15 4.60 -7.82
N ARG A 39 -3.87 5.26 -8.94
CA ARG A 39 -2.70 6.15 -9.08
C ARG A 39 -2.81 7.33 -8.12
N ASN A 40 -3.94 8.00 -8.13
CA ASN A 40 -4.21 9.16 -7.27
C ASN A 40 -4.15 8.79 -5.80
N PHE A 41 -4.80 7.69 -5.42
CA PHE A 41 -4.77 7.21 -4.05
C PHE A 41 -3.36 6.82 -3.59
N ASN A 42 -2.58 6.11 -4.42
CA ASN A 42 -1.23 5.74 -4.02
C ASN A 42 -0.30 6.97 -3.87
N ARG A 43 -0.38 7.95 -4.77
CA ARG A 43 0.37 9.20 -4.62
C ARG A 43 0.02 9.93 -3.33
N TRP A 44 -1.27 9.98 -2.99
CA TRP A 44 -1.71 10.54 -1.72
C TRP A 44 -1.13 9.76 -0.54
N LEU A 45 -1.17 8.42 -0.56
CA LEU A 45 -0.58 7.59 0.50
C LEU A 45 0.92 7.89 0.69
N LEU A 46 1.70 7.94 -0.39
CA LEU A 46 3.13 8.23 -0.32
C LEU A 46 3.44 9.59 0.32
N GLN A 47 2.53 10.57 0.18
CA GLN A 47 2.70 11.92 0.71
C GLN A 47 2.17 12.10 2.13
N ASN A 48 1.30 11.19 2.62
CA ASN A 48 0.54 11.40 3.85
C ASN A 48 0.64 10.21 4.84
N ALA A 49 1.32 9.12 4.50
CA ALA A 49 1.39 7.91 5.35
C ALA A 49 1.97 8.16 6.74
N ASP A 50 2.87 9.14 6.85
CA ASP A 50 3.52 9.55 8.10
C ASP A 50 2.59 10.28 9.07
N THR A 51 1.55 10.94 8.56
CA THR A 51 0.72 11.90 9.29
C THR A 51 -0.77 11.55 9.31
N ALA A 52 -1.27 10.84 8.30
CA ALA A 52 -2.68 10.44 8.21
C ALA A 52 -3.04 9.20 9.06
N PHE A 53 -2.04 8.50 9.61
CA PHE A 53 -2.22 7.28 10.39
C PHE A 53 -1.61 7.44 11.78
N THR A 54 -2.17 6.72 12.76
CA THR A 54 -1.65 6.67 14.13
C THR A 54 -1.65 5.22 14.62
N PRO A 55 -0.47 4.57 14.76
CA PRO A 55 0.87 5.10 14.46
C PRO A 55 1.09 5.39 12.96
N PRO A 56 2.13 6.18 12.59
CA PRO A 56 2.53 6.41 11.20
C PRO A 56 2.62 5.10 10.43
N MET A 57 2.11 5.08 9.20
CA MET A 57 2.08 3.89 8.35
C MET A 57 3.44 3.71 7.67
N PRO A 58 4.22 2.66 7.96
CA PRO A 58 5.41 2.34 7.19
C PRO A 58 5.03 2.02 5.73
N LEU A 59 5.87 2.50 4.81
CA LEU A 59 5.74 2.25 3.37
C LEU A 59 6.86 1.32 2.92
N ILE A 60 6.51 0.27 2.19
CA ILE A 60 7.44 -0.71 1.63
C ILE A 60 7.31 -0.69 0.10
N ASP A 61 8.43 -0.41 -0.56
CA ASP A 61 8.53 -0.48 -2.02
C ASP A 61 8.69 -1.94 -2.46
N THR A 62 7.75 -2.39 -3.30
CA THR A 62 7.65 -3.74 -3.85
C THR A 62 7.85 -3.74 -5.37
N SER A 63 8.42 -2.67 -5.92
CA SER A 63 8.72 -2.57 -7.36
C SER A 63 9.72 -3.62 -7.81
N VAL A 64 10.71 -3.93 -6.95
CA VAL A 64 11.77 -4.91 -7.22
C VAL A 64 11.91 -5.99 -6.15
N ALA A 65 11.27 -5.84 -4.99
CA ALA A 65 11.37 -6.80 -3.90
C ALA A 65 10.57 -8.09 -4.19
N ALA A 66 11.17 -9.24 -3.90
CA ALA A 66 10.46 -10.50 -3.97
C ALA A 66 9.49 -10.65 -2.78
N PRO A 67 8.36 -11.38 -2.93
CA PRO A 67 7.38 -11.50 -1.86
C PRO A 67 7.93 -12.07 -0.55
N ASP A 68 8.90 -12.97 -0.63
CA ASP A 68 9.60 -13.56 0.51
C ASP A 68 10.50 -12.56 1.24
N GLU A 69 11.05 -11.55 0.56
CA GLU A 69 11.82 -10.48 1.20
C GLU A 69 10.93 -9.51 2.00
N VAL A 70 9.67 -9.36 1.60
CA VAL A 70 8.71 -8.41 2.19
C VAL A 70 7.89 -9.05 3.32
N ALA A 71 7.69 -10.36 3.29
CA ALA A 71 6.80 -11.06 4.21
C ALA A 71 7.46 -11.55 5.52
N MET A 72 8.75 -11.28 5.74
CA MET A 72 9.50 -11.69 6.94
C MET A 72 9.27 -10.82 8.17
#